data_AF-A0A925V4D3-F1
#
_entry.id   AF-A0A925V4D3-F1
#
_cell.length_a   1.000
_cell.length_b   1.000
_cell.length_c   1.000
_cell.angle_alpha   90.00
_cell.angle_beta   90.00
_cell.angle_gamma   90.00
#
_symmetry.space_group_name_H-M   'P 1'
#
loop_
_entity.id
_entity.type
_entity.pdbx_description
1 polymer ?
#
loop_
_entity_poly.entity_id
_entity_poly.type
_entity_poly.pdbx_seq_one_letter_code
_entity_poly.pdbx_strand_id
1 'polypeptide(L)' 'MINDEVSPSGMTDKQAQEFHKFFITGFIGFTAIAIGAHVLAWLWRPWIPGKNGYTSMLELTQDITQTFMS' A
#
# COMPACT_ATOMS: atom_id res chain seq x y z
N MET A 1 -30.06 -15.89 -31.16
CA MET A 1 -29.62 -14.51 -31.47
C MET A 1 -29.31 -13.89 -30.13
N ILE A 2 -28.09 -13.36 -29.95
CA ILE A 2 -27.60 -12.90 -28.64
C ILE A 2 -28.50 -11.76 -28.17
N ASN A 3 -29.04 -11.88 -26.96
CA ASN A 3 -29.82 -10.82 -26.34
C ASN A 3 -28.86 -9.67 -26.04
N ASP A 4 -28.97 -8.59 -26.79
CA ASP A 4 -28.39 -7.29 -26.47
C ASP A 4 -29.13 -6.71 -25.24
N GLU A 5 -28.97 -7.35 -24.07
CA GLU A 5 -29.51 -6.85 -22.82
C GLU A 5 -28.75 -5.59 -22.44
N VAL A 6 -29.42 -4.45 -22.60
CA VAL A 6 -29.01 -3.18 -22.01
C VAL A 6 -28.89 -3.42 -20.50
N SER A 7 -27.65 -3.51 -20.02
CA SER A 7 -27.34 -3.74 -18.61
C SER A 7 -27.89 -2.57 -17.75
N PRO A 8 -28.25 -2.78 -16.46
CA PRO A 8 -29.00 -1.82 -15.64
C PRO A 8 -28.37 -0.43 -15.47
N SER A 9 -27.10 -0.25 -15.86
CA SER A 9 -26.39 1.03 -15.88
C SER A 9 -26.67 1.89 -17.12
N GLY A 10 -27.40 1.38 -18.12
CA GLY A 10 -27.79 2.13 -19.32
C GLY A 10 -26.67 2.36 -20.35
N MET A 11 -25.51 1.71 -20.19
CA MET A 11 -24.39 1.76 -21.13
C MET A 11 -24.22 0.43 -21.85
N THR A 12 -23.93 0.49 -23.15
CA THR A 12 -23.49 -0.70 -23.91
C THR A 12 -22.15 -1.20 -23.36
N ASP A 13 -21.90 -2.51 -23.38
CA ASP A 13 -20.65 -3.11 -22.89
C ASP A 13 -19.39 -2.44 -23.49
N LYS A 14 -19.51 -1.95 -24.73
CA LYS A 14 -18.46 -1.17 -25.41
C LYS A 14 -18.16 0.15 -24.70
N GLN A 15 -19.17 0.94 -24.35
CA GLN A 15 -18.95 2.22 -23.66
C GLN A 15 -18.42 2.02 -22.24
N ALA A 16 -18.86 0.95 -21.55
CA ALA A 16 -18.34 0.62 -20.23
C ALA A 16 -16.84 0.27 -20.27
N GLN A 17 -16.40 -0.45 -21.30
CA GLN A 17 -14.97 -0.75 -21.51
C GLN A 17 -14.15 0.49 -21.87
N GLU A 18 -14.68 1.42 -22.65
CA GLU A 18 -13.98 2.67 -22.98
C GLU A 18 -13.76 3.55 -21.75
N PHE A 19 -14.79 3.74 -20.91
CA PHE A 19 -14.65 4.45 -19.64
C PHE A 19 -13.67 3.74 -18.70
N HIS A 20 -13.80 2.42 -18.56
CA HIS A 20 -12.94 1.63 -17.69
C HIS A 20 -11.47 1.72 -18.09
N LYS A 21 -11.17 1.69 -19.40
CA LYS A 21 -9.81 1.81 -19.92
C LYS A 21 -9.17 3.16 -19.58
N PHE A 22 -9.94 4.25 -19.68
CA PHE A 22 -9.45 5.58 -19.32
C PHE A 22 -9.27 5.72 -17.81
N PHE A 23 -10.21 5.20 -17.02
CA PHE A 23 -10.14 5.20 -15.55
C PHE A 23 -8.91 4.43 -15.04
N ILE A 24 -8.66 3.21 -15.54
CA ILE A 24 -7.52 2.39 -15.14
C ILE A 24 -6.18 3.06 -15.48
N THR A 25 -6.11 3.74 -16.63
CA THR A 25 -4.91 4.49 -17.03
C THR A 25 -4.55 5.56 -15.98
N GLY A 26 -5.52 6.36 -15.54
CA GLY A 26 -5.32 7.37 -14.50
C GLY A 26 -5.10 6.77 -13.10
N PHE A 27 -5.83 5.71 -12.77
CA PHE A 27 -5.73 5.01 -11.49
C PHE A 27 -4.32 4.44 -11.28
N ILE A 28 -3.73 3.80 -12.30
CA ILE A 28 -2.37 3.27 -12.23
C ILE A 28 -1.35 4.38 -11.96
N GLY A 29 -1.48 5.53 -12.64
CA GLY A 29 -0.60 6.68 -12.43
C GLY A 29 -0.71 7.23 -11.00
N PHE A 30 -1.92 7.38 -10.48
CA PHE A 30 -2.16 7.78 -9.09
C PHE A 30 -1.58 6.77 -8.09
N THR A 31 -1.82 5.47 -8.28
CA THR A 31 -1.34 4.42 -7.39
C THR A 31 0.19 4.36 -7.36
N ALA A 32 0.86 4.57 -8.48
CA ALA A 32 2.33 4.62 -8.52
C ALA A 32 2.89 5.74 -7.63
N ILE A 33 2.30 6.93 -7.70
CA ILE A 33 2.68 8.07 -6.84
C ILE A 33 2.34 7.77 -5.37
N ALA A 34 1.16 7.20 -5.10
CA ALA A 34 0.72 6.86 -3.76
C ALA A 34 1.67 5.86 -3.07
N ILE A 35 2.14 4.83 -3.78
CA ILE A 35 3.12 3.87 -3.24
C ILE A 35 4.41 4.61 -2.84
N GLY A 36 4.93 5.49 -3.69
CA GLY A 36 6.13 6.28 -3.39
C GLY A 36 5.97 7.12 -2.11
N ALA A 37 4.85 7.82 -1.98
CA ALA A 37 4.53 8.61 -0.79
C ALA A 37 4.41 7.73 0.48
N HIS A 38 3.78 6.55 0.38
CA HIS A 38 3.62 5.64 1.51
C HIS A 38 4.95 5.01 1.96
N VAL A 39 5.86 4.72 1.03
CA VAL A 39 7.21 4.25 1.38
C VAL A 39 7.97 5.34 2.14
N LEU A 40 7.89 6.60 1.69
CA LEU A 40 8.52 7.71 2.39
C LEU A 40 7.91 7.92 3.80
N ALA A 41 6.58 7.84 3.91
CA ALA A 41 5.90 7.89 5.20
C ALA A 41 6.29 6.72 6.12
N TRP A 42 6.51 5.52 5.57
CA TRP A 42 6.97 4.36 6.31
C TRP A 42 8.40 4.56 6.85
N LEU A 43 9.29 5.15 6.05
CA LEU A 43 10.65 5.49 6.49
C LEU A 43 10.64 6.53 7.63
N TRP A 44 9.69 7.48 7.62
CA TRP A 44 9.59 8.50 8.66
C TRP A 44 8.94 7.99 9.95
N ARG A 45 7.89 7.17 9.88
CA ARG A 45 7.21 6.59 11.04
C ARG A 45 6.74 5.16 10.69
N PRO A 46 7.58 4.14 10.89
CA PRO A 46 7.25 2.78 10.51
C PRO A 46 6.07 2.27 11.35
N TRP A 47 4.93 2.05 10.70
CA TRP A 47 3.70 1.64 11.37
C TRP A 47 3.66 0.14 11.69
N ILE A 48 4.51 -0.67 11.05
CA ILE A 48 4.79 -2.06 11.45
C ILE A 48 6.27 -2.15 11.84
N PRO A 49 6.61 -2.20 13.14
CA PRO A 49 7.95 -2.58 13.55
C PRO A 49 8.18 -4.03 13.13
N GLY A 50 9.27 -4.28 12.38
CA GLY A 50 9.71 -5.65 12.12
C GLY A 50 9.96 -6.40 13.44
N LYS A 51 10.09 -7.73 13.36
CA LYS A 51 10.23 -8.67 14.50
C LYS A 51 11.24 -8.28 15.61
N ASN A 52 12.11 -7.31 15.38
CA ASN A 52 13.13 -6.81 16.30
C ASN A 52 12.99 -5.32 16.65
N GLY A 53 11.76 -4.75 16.73
CA GLY A 53 11.45 -3.32 16.94
C GLY A 53 12.32 -2.53 17.95
N TYR A 54 11.79 -2.13 19.12
CA TYR A 54 12.57 -1.37 20.14
C TYR A 54 13.61 -2.22 20.90
N THR A 55 13.76 -3.49 20.52
CA THR A 55 14.63 -4.44 21.21
C THR A 55 16.10 -4.14 21.01
N SER A 56 16.52 -3.44 19.95
CA SER A 56 17.93 -3.03 19.80
C SER A 56 18.41 -2.06 20.89
N MET A 57 17.55 -1.14 21.35
CA MET A 57 17.87 -0.27 22.49
C MET A 57 17.77 -1.01 23.83
N LEU A 58 16.85 -1.98 23.94
CA LEU A 58 16.68 -2.78 25.16
C LEU A 58 17.84 -3.76 25.35
N GLU A 59 18.29 -4.41 24.28
CA GLU A 59 19.46 -5.29 24.22
C GLU A 59 20.74 -4.52 24.57
N LEU A 60 20.95 -3.34 23.98
CA LEU A 60 22.07 -2.47 24.33
C LEU A 60 22.05 -2.09 25.83
N THR A 61 20.89 -1.77 26.38
CA THR A 61 20.76 -1.41 27.79
C THR A 61 21.04 -2.61 28.70
N GLN A 62 20.57 -3.81 28.34
CA GLN A 62 20.81 -5.03 29.10
C GLN A 62 22.29 -5.45 29.06
N ASP A 63 22.95 -5.32 27.91
CA ASP A 63 24.37 -5.65 27.74
C ASP A 63 25.28 -4.73 28.56
N ILE A 64 24.97 -3.42 28.55
CA ILE A 64 25.62 -2.43 29.41
C ILE A 64 25.40 -2.77 30.90
N THR A 65 24.18 -3.12 31.29
CA THR A 65 23.86 -3.46 32.68
C THR A 65 24.59 -4.72 33.15
N GLN A 66 24.72 -5.74 32.30
CA GLN A 66 25.47 -6.95 32.64
C GLN A 66 26.98 -6.70 32.76
N THR A 67 27.54 -5.87 31.88
CA THR A 67 28.95 -5.45 31.95
C THR A 67 29.26 -4.69 33.23
N PHE A 68 28.32 -3.87 33.72
CA PHE A 68 28.49 -3.16 35.00
C PHE A 68 28.26 -4.06 36.25
N MET A 69 27.60 -5.21 36.10
CA MET A 69 27.34 -6.15 37.20
C MET A 69 28.31 -7.34 37.25
N SER A 70 29.25 -7.45 36.30
CA SER A 70 30.38 -8.39 36.30
C SER A 70 31.64 -7.76 36.86
#